data_AF-A0A4R9WJX4-F1
#
_entry.id   AF-A0A4R9WJX4-F1
#
_cell.length_a   1.000
_cell.length_b   1.000
_cell.length_c   1.000
_cell.angle_alpha   90.00
_cell.angle_beta   90.00
_cell.angle_gamma   90.00
#
_symmetry.space_group_name_H-M   'P 1'
#
loop_
_entity.id
_entity.type
_entity.pdbx_description
1 polymer ?
#
loop_
_entity_poly.entity_id
_entity_poly.type
_entity_poly.pdbx_seq_one_letter_code
_entity_poly.pdbx_strand_id
1 'polypeptide(L)' 'MLSGFGGMTWLNPPPHHVFGDGTLHVRTGKETDFWRETFYGFRRDSGHFLCRPAEGDFSAELTV' A
#
# COMPACT_ATOMS: atom_id res chain seq x y z
N MET A 1 -14.54 -4.53 17.35
CA MET A 1 -13.28 -5.02 16.75
C MET A 1 -12.45 -3.81 16.39
N LEU A 2 -11.24 -3.68 16.92
CA LEU A 2 -10.29 -2.66 16.46
C LEU A 2 -9.92 -3.03 15.03
N SER A 3 -10.17 -2.13 14.08
CA SER A 3 -9.78 -2.33 12.69
C SER A 3 -8.25 -2.53 12.63
N GLY A 4 -7.79 -3.65 12.05
CA GLY A 4 -6.34 -3.94 11.89
C GLY A 4 -5.58 -2.84 11.12
N PHE A 5 -6.30 -1.98 10.42
CA PHE A 5 -5.79 -0.85 9.64
C PHE A 5 -5.74 0.48 10.43
N GLY A 6 -6.08 0.48 11.72
CA GLY A 6 -6.06 1.70 12.54
C GLY A 6 -4.67 2.35 12.60
N GLY A 7 -4.61 3.66 12.34
CA GLY A 7 -3.36 4.43 12.34
C GLY A 7 -2.47 4.22 11.11
N MET A 8 -2.96 3.53 10.08
CA MET A 8 -2.28 3.47 8.78
C MET A 8 -2.67 4.64 7.87
N THR A 9 -1.76 4.99 6.97
CA THR A 9 -1.88 6.09 6.01
C THR A 9 -1.55 5.61 4.60
N TRP A 10 -2.23 6.16 3.60
CA TRP A 10 -1.92 5.88 2.20
C TRP A 10 -0.77 6.76 1.69
N LEU A 11 0.21 6.13 1.06
CA LEU A 11 1.01 6.75 0.01
C LEU A 11 0.34 6.40 -1.34
N ASN A 12 0.00 7.42 -2.12
CA ASN A 12 -0.77 7.33 -3.36
C ASN A 12 -2.08 6.53 -3.17
N PRO A 13 -3.13 7.11 -2.57
CA PRO A 13 -4.38 6.40 -2.35
C PRO A 13 -4.99 5.88 -3.67
N PRO A 14 -5.50 4.65 -3.71
CA PRO A 14 -6.15 4.11 -4.90
C PRO A 14 -7.47 4.83 -5.18
N PRO A 15 -7.95 4.87 -6.44
CA PRO A 15 -9.25 5.46 -6.79
C PRO A 15 -10.43 4.81 -6.06
N HIS A 16 -10.27 3.55 -5.64
CA HIS A 16 -11.27 2.85 -4.85
C HIS A 16 -10.60 1.88 -3.86
N HIS A 17 -10.98 2.00 -2.60
CA HIS A 17 -10.65 1.04 -1.56
C HIS A 17 -11.81 0.91 -0.57
N VAL A 18 -11.98 -0.27 0.00
CA VAL A 18 -12.98 -0.54 1.04
C VAL A 18 -12.34 -1.39 2.13
N PHE A 19 -12.52 -0.96 3.38
CA PHE A 19 -12.19 -1.74 4.57
C PHE A 19 -13.44 -2.48 5.04
N GLY A 20 -13.33 -3.77 5.32
CA GLY A 20 -14.45 -4.59 5.81
C GLY A 20 -13.98 -5.98 6.20
N ASP A 21 -14.59 -6.57 7.24
CA ASP A 21 -14.34 -7.95 7.67
C ASP A 21 -12.86 -8.31 7.94
N GLY A 22 -12.04 -7.32 8.33
CA GLY A 22 -10.60 -7.49 8.53
C GLY A 22 -9.78 -7.53 7.23
N THR A 23 -10.42 -7.29 6.10
CA THR A 23 -9.83 -7.26 4.76
C THR A 23 -9.82 -5.84 4.20
N LEU A 24 -8.87 -5.60 3.29
CA LEU A 24 -8.79 -4.40 2.48
C LEU A 24 -8.96 -4.79 1.01
N HIS A 25 -10.03 -4.33 0.39
CA HIS A 25 -10.23 -4.45 -1.05
C HIS A 25 -9.69 -3.22 -1.76
N VAL A 26 -8.86 -3.42 -2.78
CA VAL A 26 -8.24 -2.34 -3.54
C VAL A 26 -8.51 -2.51 -5.03
N ARG A 27 -8.83 -1.42 -5.72
CA ARG A 27 -8.76 -1.34 -7.19
C ARG A 27 -7.66 -0.38 -7.59
N THR A 28 -6.69 -0.89 -8.34
CA THR A 28 -5.54 -0.08 -8.79
C THR A 28 -5.98 1.04 -9.73
N GLY A 29 -5.25 2.14 -9.67
CA GLY A 29 -5.29 3.20 -10.66
C GLY A 29 -4.63 2.77 -11.96
N LYS A 30 -4.92 3.52 -13.03
CA LYS A 30 -4.29 3.30 -14.33
C LYS A 30 -2.81 3.68 -14.28
N GLU A 31 -1.93 2.85 -14.86
CA GLU A 31 -0.52 3.15 -15.09
C GLU A 31 0.25 3.59 -13.81
N THR A 32 -0.10 3.00 -12.67
CA THR A 32 0.58 3.20 -11.38
C THR A 32 1.67 2.15 -11.19
N ASP A 33 2.84 2.57 -10.69
CA ASP A 33 3.99 1.68 -10.52
C ASP A 33 4.97 2.20 -9.46
N PHE A 34 5.80 1.30 -8.92
CA PHE A 34 6.99 1.62 -8.14
C PHE A 34 8.22 1.07 -8.86
N TRP A 35 8.97 1.96 -9.51
CA TRP A 35 10.21 1.62 -10.21
C TRP A 35 11.24 2.71 -10.05
N ARG A 36 12.51 2.32 -9.92
CA ARG A 36 13.62 3.26 -9.87
C ARG A 36 14.79 2.80 -10.73
N GLU A 37 14.85 3.38 -11.92
CA GLU A 37 16.02 3.55 -12.79
C GLU A 37 16.61 2.28 -13.42
N THR A 38 16.78 1.18 -12.67
CA THR A 38 17.44 -0.05 -13.16
C THR A 38 16.85 -0.50 -14.50
N PHE A 39 17.68 -0.83 -15.48
CA PHE A 39 17.33 -1.30 -16.83
C PHE A 39 16.48 -0.34 -17.70
N TYR A 40 15.30 0.09 -17.25
CA TYR A 40 14.36 0.89 -18.03
C TYR A 40 14.63 2.40 -18.01
N GLY A 41 15.48 2.90 -17.11
CA GLY A 41 15.92 4.31 -17.10
C GLY A 41 14.87 5.33 -16.65
N PHE A 42 13.68 4.92 -16.20
CA PHE A 42 12.65 5.83 -15.66
C PHE A 42 12.46 5.65 -14.15
N ARG A 43 11.80 6.63 -13.53
CA ARG A 43 11.30 6.55 -12.14
C ARG A 43 9.77 6.66 -12.14
N ARG A 44 9.11 5.73 -11.45
CA ARG A 44 7.68 5.76 -11.14
C ARG A 44 7.52 5.55 -9.63
N ASP A 45 6.72 6.39 -9.02
CA ASP A 45 6.54 6.43 -7.56
C ASP A 45 5.05 6.63 -7.22
N SER A 46 4.18 6.00 -8.03
CA SER A 46 2.73 6.21 -8.04
C SER A 46 1.93 4.98 -7.63
N GLY A 47 2.59 3.87 -7.29
CA GLY A 47 1.95 2.67 -6.78
C GLY A 47 1.23 2.90 -5.44
N HIS A 48 0.20 2.09 -5.16
CA HIS A 48 -0.62 2.25 -3.95
C HIS A 48 -0.02 1.52 -2.75
N PHE A 49 0.18 2.25 -1.64
CA PHE A 49 0.78 1.69 -0.45
C PHE A 49 0.06 2.17 0.81
N LEU A 50 -0.59 1.26 1.54
CA LEU A 50 -1.13 1.54 2.87
C LEU A 50 -0.08 1.13 3.90
N CYS A 51 0.34 2.06 4.75
CA CYS A 51 1.47 1.85 5.63
C CYS A 51 1.33 2.55 6.98
N ARG A 52 2.17 2.15 7.92
CA ARG A 52 2.46 2.92 9.13
C ARG A 52 3.95 2.78 9.45
N PRO A 53 4.57 3.75 10.12
CA PRO A 53 5.93 3.59 10.63
C PRO A 53 6.03 2.37 11.57
N ALA A 54 7.13 1.64 11.46
CA ALA A 54 7.54 0.61 12.41
C ALA A 54 8.93 1.00 12.95
N GLU A 55 9.09 0.98 14.27
CA GLU A 55 10.34 1.30 14.95
C GLU A 55 10.98 0.01 15.47
N GLY A 56 12.29 -0.14 15.25
CA GLY A 56 13.02 -1.36 15.62
C GLY A 56 12.71 -2.56 14.72
N ASP A 57 13.04 -3.74 15.20
CA ASP A 57 12.82 -4.99 14.48
C ASP A 57 11.32 -5.34 14.46
N PHE A 58 10.82 -5.75 13.29
CA PHE A 58 9.42 -6.12 13.14
C PHE A 58 9.23 -7.29 12.17
N SER A 59 8.09 -7.97 12.31
CA SER A 59 7.56 -8.92 11.34
C SER A 59 6.18 -8.45 10.89
N ALA A 60 5.86 -8.64 9.61
CA ALA A 60 4.56 -8.38 9.04
C ALA A 60 4.14 -9.57 8.17
N GLU A 61 2.86 -9.93 8.25
CA GLU A 61 2.26 -11.01 7.47
C GLU A 61 0.91 -10.54 6.95
N LEU A 62 0.56 -10.96 5.73
CA LEU A 62 -0.76 -10.75 5.17
C LEU A 62 -1.11 -11.89 4.21
N THR A 63 -2.41 -12.06 3.96
CA THR A 63 -2.94 -12.92 2.89
C THR A 63 -3.45 -12.02 1.76
N VAL A 64 -3.10 -12.36 0.51
CA VAL A 64 -3.52 -11.66 -0.72
C VAL A 64 -4.40 -12.57 -1.55
#